data_AF-A0A7S1AS91-F1
#
_entry.id   AF-A0A7S1AS91-F1
#
_cell.length_a   1.000
_cell.length_b   1.000
_cell.length_c   1.000
_cell.angle_alpha   90.00
_cell.angle_beta   90.00
_cell.angle_gamma   90.00
#
_symmetry.space_group_name_H-M   'P 1'
#
loop_
_entity.id
_entity.type
_entity.pdbx_description
1 polymer ?
#
loop_
_entity_poly.entity_id
_entity_poly.type
_entity_poly.pdbx_seq_one_letter_code
_entity_poly.pdbx_strand_id
1 'polypeptide(L)'
;TAYLGMGGDYHGIFCPGALLCFAVSAAWVLKILCVAGEVLDELRGVWFITSRSCPIMEIAVGHAGFSLHKIPLHRSLWFAFASLLQLVIAFVLLLSGLRWLVSTNDIV
;
A
#
# COMPACT_ATOMS: atom_id res chain seq x y z
N THR A 1 28.12 -21.73 19.76
CA THR A 1 28.66 -21.30 21.07
C THR A 1 30.09 -20.82 20.88
N ALA A 2 30.30 -19.52 20.78
CA ALA A 2 31.57 -18.84 21.08
C ALA A 2 31.29 -17.32 21.02
N TYR A 3 31.11 -16.70 22.18
CA TYR A 3 31.14 -15.24 22.35
C TYR A 3 32.56 -14.85 22.83
N LEU A 4 32.91 -13.58 22.61
CA LEU A 4 34.08 -12.83 23.10
C LEU A 4 35.32 -12.76 22.19
N GLY A 5 35.23 -11.83 21.25
CA GLY A 5 36.35 -10.97 20.84
C GLY A 5 35.91 -9.51 20.97
N MET A 6 36.01 -8.96 22.19
CA MET A 6 35.76 -7.54 22.48
C MET A 6 37.00 -6.76 22.04
N GLY A 7 36.89 -6.01 20.94
CA GLY A 7 38.00 -5.28 20.33
C GLY A 7 37.62 -4.63 19.00
N GLY A 8 36.66 -3.70 19.04
CA GLY A 8 36.25 -2.94 17.86
C GLY A 8 34.84 -2.36 17.94
N ASP A 9 34.47 -1.80 19.09
CA ASP A 9 33.17 -1.15 19.29
C ASP A 9 33.03 0.03 18.31
N TYR A 10 31.84 0.20 17.73
CA TYR A 10 31.40 1.18 16.70
C TYR A 10 31.50 0.81 15.21
N HIS A 11 32.20 -0.25 14.79
CA HIS A 11 32.23 -0.68 13.37
C HIS A 11 31.18 -1.74 12.98
N GLY A 12 30.23 -2.05 13.86
CA GLY A 12 29.14 -3.02 13.60
C GLY A 12 27.81 -2.42 13.13
N ILE A 13 27.65 -1.09 13.16
CA ILE A 13 26.39 -0.40 12.81
C ILE A 13 26.22 -0.24 11.28
N PHE A 14 27.34 -0.25 10.54
CA PHE A 14 27.37 -0.03 9.10
C PHE A 14 27.80 -1.30 8.36
N CYS A 15 27.07 -2.41 8.53
CA CYS A 15 27.13 -3.47 7.53
C CYS A 15 26.33 -2.98 6.31
N PRO A 16 26.99 -2.60 5.19
CA PRO A 16 26.31 -1.94 4.07
C PRO A 16 25.16 -2.78 3.49
N GLY A 17 25.27 -4.12 3.57
CA GLY A 17 24.19 -5.03 3.20
C GLY A 17 22.94 -4.88 4.07
N ALA A 18 23.10 -4.85 5.39
CA ALA A 18 21.96 -4.70 6.32
C ALA A 18 21.26 -3.35 6.16
N LEU A 19 22.02 -2.27 5.97
CA LEU A 19 21.46 -0.94 5.70
C LEU A 19 20.71 -0.87 4.37
N LEU A 20 21.24 -1.51 3.33
CA LEU A 20 20.58 -1.55 2.02
C LEU A 20 19.29 -2.37 2.06
N CYS A 21 19.28 -3.51 2.74
CA CYS A 21 18.07 -4.31 2.95
C CYS A 21 17.01 -3.55 3.76
N PHE A 22 17.43 -2.81 4.80
CA PHE A 22 16.54 -1.95 5.57
C PHE A 22 15.95 -0.83 4.71
N ALA A 23 16.77 -0.15 3.92
CA ALA A 23 16.32 0.93 3.03
C ALA A 23 15.33 0.42 1.96
N VAL A 24 15.61 -0.74 1.34
CA VAL A 24 14.71 -1.38 0.37
C VAL A 24 13.38 -1.76 1.03
N SER A 25 13.43 -2.37 2.21
CA SER A 25 12.23 -2.75 2.97
C SER A 25 11.39 -1.53 3.35
N ALA A 26 12.03 -0.46 3.87
CA ALA A 26 11.38 0.78 4.22
C ALA A 26 10.75 1.46 2.99
N ALA A 27 11.46 1.48 1.85
CA ALA A 27 10.93 2.03 0.60
C ALA A 27 9.70 1.26 0.12
N TRP A 28 9.70 -0.07 0.20
CA TRP A 28 8.53 -0.87 -0.17
C TRP A 28 7.36 -0.64 0.78
N VAL A 29 7.59 -0.62 2.10
CA VAL A 29 6.54 -0.33 3.09
C VAL A 29 5.93 1.05 2.85
N LEU A 30 6.75 2.08 2.61
CA LEU A 30 6.28 3.43 2.29
C LEU A 30 5.41 3.44 1.03
N LYS A 31 5.81 2.70 -0.01
CA LYS A 31 4.99 2.57 -1.23
C LYS A 31 3.64 1.91 -0.95
N ILE A 32 3.58 0.86 -0.13
CA ILE A 32 2.31 0.24 0.27
C ILE A 32 1.45 1.20 1.09
N LEU A 33 2.04 1.97 2.00
CA LEU A 33 1.33 2.98 2.79
C LEU A 33 0.74 4.09 1.92
N CYS A 34 1.46 4.54 0.87
CA CYS A 34 0.91 5.48 -0.11
C CYS A 34 -0.32 4.90 -0.81
N VAL A 35 -0.24 3.66 -1.30
CA VAL A 35 -1.38 2.99 -1.97
C VAL A 35 -2.56 2.84 -1.00
N ALA A 36 -2.30 2.50 0.26
CA ALA A 36 -3.34 2.40 1.28
C ALA A 36 -4.00 3.77 1.56
N GLY A 37 -3.23 4.84 1.60
CA GLY A 37 -3.73 6.21 1.74
C GLY A 37 -4.63 6.63 0.57
N GLU A 38 -4.17 6.39 -0.66
CA GLU A 38 -4.95 6.67 -1.88
C GLU A 38 -6.28 5.92 -1.87
N VAL A 39 -6.27 4.62 -1.57
CA VAL A 39 -7.48 3.79 -1.45
C VAL A 39 -8.43 4.32 -0.37
N LEU A 40 -7.91 4.75 0.79
CA LEU A 40 -8.75 5.29 1.85
C LEU A 40 -9.38 6.63 1.48
N ASP A 41 -8.65 7.49 0.77
CA ASP A 41 -9.16 8.77 0.30
C ASP A 41 -10.24 8.57 -0.77
N GLU A 42 -10.02 7.65 -1.71
CA GLU A 42 -11.03 7.25 -2.70
C GLU A 42 -12.29 6.68 -2.04
N LEU A 43 -12.13 5.76 -1.09
CA LEU A 43 -13.25 5.16 -0.34
C LEU A 43 -14.03 6.22 0.43
N ARG A 44 -13.35 7.17 1.09
CA ARG A 44 -13.99 8.29 1.78
C ARG A 44 -14.78 9.15 0.80
N GLY A 45 -14.19 9.51 -0.34
CA GLY A 45 -14.85 10.30 -1.38
C GLY A 45 -16.11 9.62 -1.90
N VAL A 46 -16.03 8.32 -2.23
CA VAL A 46 -17.16 7.54 -2.70
C VAL A 46 -18.24 7.38 -1.61
N TRP A 47 -17.85 7.16 -0.35
CA TRP A 47 -18.78 6.99 0.76
C TRP A 47 -19.68 8.22 0.95
N PHE A 48 -19.13 9.43 0.88
CA PHE A 48 -19.91 10.67 1.01
C PHE A 48 -20.93 10.88 -0.13
N ILE A 49 -20.64 10.36 -1.32
CA ILE A 49 -21.46 10.52 -2.53
C ILE A 49 -22.45 9.34 -2.71
N THR A 50 -22.30 8.28 -1.90
CA THR A 50 -23.11 7.07 -2.01
C THR A 50 -24.49 7.31 -1.40
N SER A 51 -25.53 7.25 -2.23
CA SER A 51 -26.92 7.37 -1.80
C SER A 51 -27.64 6.04 -1.92
N ARG A 52 -28.30 5.59 -0.83
CA ARG A 52 -29.12 4.35 -0.83
C ARG A 52 -30.40 4.48 -1.65
N SER A 53 -30.84 5.70 -1.93
CA SER A 53 -32.13 5.98 -2.56
C SER A 53 -32.04 6.17 -4.07
N CYS A 54 -30.84 6.15 -4.67
CA CYS A 54 -30.67 6.35 -6.11
C CYS A 54 -30.32 5.02 -6.82
N PRO A 55 -31.24 4.49 -7.65
CA PRO A 55 -30.99 3.26 -8.41
C PRO A 55 -30.03 3.48 -9.59
N ILE A 56 -29.85 4.74 -10.02
CA ILE A 56 -29.07 5.12 -11.21
C ILE A 56 -28.03 6.17 -10.81
N MET A 57 -26.84 6.08 -11.41
CA MET A 57 -25.74 7.04 -11.22
C MET A 57 -26.11 8.38 -11.85
N GLU A 58 -26.09 9.45 -11.06
CA GLU A 58 -26.42 10.81 -11.52
C GLU A 58 -25.12 11.59 -11.78
N ILE A 59 -24.92 11.98 -13.04
CA ILE A 59 -23.80 12.81 -13.48
C ILE A 59 -24.38 14.14 -13.94
N ALA A 60 -23.99 15.24 -13.29
CA ALA A 60 -24.34 16.58 -13.71
C ALA A 60 -23.29 17.06 -14.74
N VAL A 61 -23.74 17.43 -15.94
CA VAL A 61 -22.89 18.06 -16.95
C VAL A 61 -23.05 19.57 -16.82
N GLY A 62 -21.99 20.25 -16.39
CA GLY A 62 -21.93 21.71 -16.30
C GLY A 62 -21.09 22.32 -17.43
N HIS A 63 -21.14 23.65 -17.58
CA HIS A 63 -20.34 24.37 -18.56
C HIS A 63 -18.82 24.22 -18.38
N ALA A 64 -18.38 23.85 -17.17
CA ALA A 64 -16.96 23.66 -16.82
C ALA A 64 -16.54 22.18 -16.68
N GLY A 65 -17.43 21.21 -16.92
CA GLY A 65 -17.09 19.78 -16.85
C GLY A 65 -18.19 18.89 -16.26
N PHE A 66 -17.80 17.65 -15.92
CA PHE A 66 -18.68 16.63 -15.37
C PHE A 66 -18.53 16.55 -13.85
N SER A 67 -19.64 16.64 -13.12
CA SER A 67 -19.68 16.48 -11.67
C SER A 67 -20.50 15.26 -11.29
N LEU A 68 -19.92 14.36 -10.52
CA LEU A 68 -20.57 13.15 -10.06
C LEU A 68 -21.39 13.45 -8.81
N HIS A 69 -22.71 13.29 -8.89
CA HIS A 69 -23.61 13.71 -7.81
C HIS A 69 -24.02 12.56 -6.91
N LYS A 70 -24.28 11.38 -7.48
CA LYS A 70 -24.66 10.19 -6.71
C LYS A 70 -24.17 8.90 -7.35
N ILE A 71 -23.69 7.99 -6.51
CA ILE A 71 -23.26 6.65 -6.90
C ILE A 71 -24.21 5.62 -6.27
N PRO A 72 -24.74 4.64 -7.05
CA PRO A 72 -25.56 3.57 -6.50
C PRO A 72 -24.72 2.63 -5.64
N LEU A 73 -25.30 2.12 -4.54
CA LEU A 73 -24.63 1.24 -3.57
C LEU A 73 -23.90 0.07 -4.21
N HIS A 74 -24.50 -0.60 -5.20
CA HIS A 74 -23.89 -1.75 -5.86
C HIS A 74 -22.54 -1.41 -6.51
N ARG A 75 -22.42 -0.25 -7.19
CA ARG A 75 -21.15 0.18 -7.79
C ARG A 75 -20.12 0.57 -6.73
N SER A 76 -20.56 1.21 -5.65
CA SER A 76 -19.70 1.54 -4.52
C SER A 76 -19.14 0.28 -3.84
N LEU A 77 -19.94 -0.79 -3.70
CA LEU A 77 -19.49 -2.07 -3.16
C LEU A 77 -18.45 -2.76 -4.07
N TRP A 78 -18.68 -2.79 -5.38
CA TRP A 78 -17.69 -3.33 -6.32
C TRP A 78 -16.38 -2.53 -6.32
N PHE A 79 -16.48 -1.20 -6.24
CA PHE A 79 -15.33 -0.33 -6.11
C PHE A 79 -14.55 -0.67 -4.83
N ALA A 80 -15.24 -0.74 -3.69
CA ALA A 80 -14.60 -1.08 -2.42
C ALA A 80 -13.96 -2.47 -2.43
N PHE A 81 -14.59 -3.46 -3.07
CA PHE A 81 -14.01 -4.79 -3.25
C PHE A 81 -12.73 -4.75 -4.10
N ALA A 82 -12.74 -4.02 -5.22
CA ALA A 82 -11.57 -3.86 -6.08
C ALA A 82 -10.42 -3.16 -5.34
N SER A 83 -10.70 -2.08 -4.59
CA SER A 83 -9.70 -1.37 -3.81
C SER A 83 -9.10 -2.24 -2.69
N LEU A 84 -9.92 -3.05 -2.01
CA LEU A 84 -9.44 -4.03 -1.03
C LEU A 84 -8.56 -5.10 -1.68
N LEU A 85 -8.96 -5.61 -2.85
CA LEU A 85 -8.18 -6.60 -3.58
C LEU A 85 -6.81 -6.05 -3.98
N GLN A 86 -6.75 -4.79 -4.45
CA GLN A 86 -5.49 -4.11 -4.75
C GLN A 86 -4.58 -4.04 -3.52
N LEU A 87 -5.13 -3.69 -2.35
CA LEU A 87 -4.37 -3.66 -1.11
C LEU A 87 -3.82 -5.04 -0.75
N VAL A 88 -4.64 -6.09 -0.86
CA VAL A 88 -4.23 -7.48 -0.62
C VAL A 88 -3.08 -7.90 -1.54
N ILE A 89 -3.20 -7.63 -2.85
CA ILE A 89 -2.15 -7.93 -3.83
C ILE A 89 -0.85 -7.20 -3.46
N ALA A 90 -0.95 -5.93 -3.09
CA ALA A 90 0.21 -5.12 -2.72
C ALA A 90 0.92 -5.68 -1.46
N PHE A 91 0.16 -6.15 -0.46
CA PHE A 91 0.71 -6.85 0.70
C PHE A 91 1.36 -8.20 0.34
N VAL A 92 0.75 -9.00 -0.53
CA VAL A 92 1.33 -10.27 -0.99
C VAL A 92 2.64 -10.04 -1.73
N LEU A 93 2.71 -9.02 -2.58
CA LEU A 93 3.93 -8.62 -3.28
C LEU A 93 5.02 -8.17 -2.30
N LEU A 94 4.66 -7.39 -1.27
CA LEU A 94 5.59 -7.00 -0.21
C LEU A 94 6.16 -8.22 0.51
N LEU A 95 5.31 -9.15 0.97
CA LEU A 95 5.75 -10.36 1.66
C LEU A 95 6.62 -11.25 0.77
N SER A 96 6.26 -11.38 -0.50
CA SER A 96 7.03 -12.16 -1.47
C SER A 96 8.39 -11.51 -1.75
N GLY A 97 8.43 -10.18 -1.89
CA GLY A 97 9.66 -9.41 -2.04
C GLY A 97 10.56 -9.52 -0.80
N LEU A 98 10.01 -9.43 0.41
CA LEU A 98 10.76 -9.60 1.66
C LEU A 98 11.34 -11.01 1.78
N ARG A 99 10.57 -12.05 1.46
CA ARG A 99 11.06 -13.44 1.43
C ARG A 99 12.19 -13.62 0.42
N TRP A 100 12.03 -13.03 -0.76
CA TRP A 100 13.08 -13.06 -1.79
C TRP A 100 14.35 -12.34 -1.33
N LEU A 101 14.21 -11.20 -0.66
CA LEU A 101 15.33 -10.42 -0.12
C LEU A 101 16.10 -11.21 0.95
N VAL A 102 15.40 -11.92 1.84
CA VAL A 102 16.03 -12.81 2.84
C VAL A 102 16.75 -13.97 2.15
N SER A 103 16.08 -14.65 1.22
CA SER A 103 16.70 -15.77 0.48
C SER A 103 17.94 -15.35 -0.31
N THR A 104 18.01 -14.10 -0.76
CA THR A 104 19.19 -13.58 -1.49
C THR A 104 20.34 -13.25 -0.53
N ASN A 105 20.04 -12.79 0.70
CA ASN A 105 21.06 -12.61 1.73
C ASN A 105 21.66 -13.94 2.21
N ASP A 106 20.91 -15.04 2.19
CA ASP A 106 21.44 -16.36 2.55
C ASP A 106 22.43 -16.92 1.49
N ILE A 107 22.45 -16.34 0.27
CA ILE A 107 23.30 -16.78 -0.85
C ILE A 107 24.67 -16.07 -0.85
N VAL A 108 24.79 -14.91 -0.20
CA VAL A 108 26.02 -14.07 -0.16
C VAL A 108 26.74 -14.24 1.16
#